data_AF-A0A935YPS3-F1
#
_entry.id   AF-A0A935YPS3-F1
#
_cell.length_a   1.000
_cell.length_b   1.000
_cell.length_c   1.000
_cell.angle_alpha   90.00
_cell.angle_beta   90.00
_cell.angle_gamma   90.00
#
_symmetry.space_group_name_H-M   'P 1'
#
loop_
_entity.id
_entity.type
_entity.pdbx_description
1 polymer ?
#
loop_
_entity_poly.entity_id
_entity_poly.type
_entity_poly.pdbx_seq_one_letter_code
_entity_poly.pdbx_strand_id
1 'polypeptide(L)'
;MAAWRSENYDEASLYFESVARSDRANPWLVAGGAFWAARANLFAQRPSEVSAWLAVAADCTETFYGLLARRILGLPMPFQWDLTEEDEAALAAFNQSEDGQRALALMQQSRQAQAEQLLMGIAARGRPDVAHGAMIVAENSGMADLAFRLQRRLKAYGVQYAGAQYPIPSWVPDGGFSTDRALIYALMRQESSFNPRAVSRAGARGLMQLMPATARFVARSTGLSATKPRELSSPEVNLMLGQRYLELLLADENVGNDLFRLAAAWNGGPGNLERWQREPQAFSDPLLFIESIPYAETRGFIEHVLANLWIYRHRLHQSSPSLDSLAAGRWPSYDGIDTTPVEIAEHAAGE
;
A
#
# COMPACT_ATOMS: atom_id res chain seq x y z
N MET A 1 19.01 15.12 -8.44
CA MET A 1 19.68 14.77 -7.17
C MET A 1 21.13 15.21 -7.07
N ALA A 2 22.02 14.94 -8.04
CA ALA A 2 23.43 15.34 -7.92
C ALA A 2 23.60 16.86 -7.72
N ALA A 3 23.00 17.69 -8.58
CA ALA A 3 23.01 19.15 -8.44
C ALA A 3 22.45 19.63 -7.09
N TRP A 4 21.37 19.00 -6.60
CA TRP A 4 20.80 19.28 -5.28
C TRP A 4 21.80 19.03 -4.14
N ARG A 5 22.51 17.89 -4.17
CA ARG A 5 23.51 17.53 -3.15
C ARG A 5 24.74 18.44 -3.18
N SER A 6 25.03 19.02 -4.33
CA SER A 6 26.07 20.05 -4.49
C SER A 6 25.55 21.47 -4.21
N GLU A 7 24.34 21.61 -3.64
CA GLU A 7 23.69 22.88 -3.32
C GLU A 7 23.50 23.81 -4.55
N ASN A 8 23.57 23.26 -5.76
CA ASN A 8 23.28 23.98 -7.00
C ASN A 8 21.76 23.92 -7.27
N TYR A 9 20.99 24.66 -6.47
CA TYR A 9 19.53 24.60 -6.49
C TYR A 9 18.92 25.14 -7.80
N ASP A 10 19.58 26.09 -8.45
CA ASP A 10 19.13 26.60 -9.75
C ASP A 10 19.18 25.53 -10.82
N GLU A 11 20.32 24.86 -10.96
CA GLU A 11 20.46 23.76 -11.91
C GLU A 11 19.58 22.57 -11.52
N ALA A 12 19.50 22.26 -10.22
CA ALA A 12 18.65 21.19 -9.72
C ALA A 12 17.17 21.40 -10.11
N SER A 13 16.66 22.62 -9.97
CA SER A 13 15.28 22.96 -10.34
C SER A 13 15.01 22.59 -11.80
N LEU A 14 15.84 23.04 -12.73
CA LEU A 14 15.67 22.79 -14.17
C LEU A 14 15.59 21.29 -14.49
N TYR A 15 16.44 20.47 -13.86
CA TYR A 15 16.40 19.02 -14.08
C TYR A 15 15.12 18.38 -13.54
N PHE A 16 14.69 18.78 -12.35
CA PHE A 16 13.47 18.25 -11.74
C PHE A 16 12.21 18.68 -12.51
N GLU A 17 12.15 19.93 -12.95
CA GLU A 17 11.07 20.46 -13.80
C GLU A 17 11.00 19.73 -15.15
N SER A 18 12.14 19.41 -15.74
CA SER A 18 12.23 18.62 -16.97
C SER A 18 11.65 17.21 -16.80
N VAL A 19 11.94 16.55 -15.67
CA VAL A 19 11.33 15.25 -15.32
C VAL A 19 9.82 15.39 -15.16
N ALA A 20 9.36 16.41 -14.44
CA ALA A 20 7.95 16.66 -14.18
C ALA A 20 7.13 16.92 -15.46
N ARG A 21 7.73 17.56 -16.47
CA ARG A 21 7.09 17.88 -17.76
C ARG A 21 7.25 16.79 -18.81
N SER A 22 7.92 15.68 -18.50
CA SER A 22 8.21 14.65 -19.49
C SER A 22 6.99 13.79 -19.79
N ASP A 23 6.56 13.75 -21.05
CA ASP A 23 5.48 12.86 -21.53
C ASP A 23 5.82 11.36 -21.38
N ARG A 24 7.10 11.03 -21.13
CA ARG A 24 7.57 9.66 -20.92
C ARG A 24 7.58 9.27 -19.44
N ALA A 25 7.41 10.22 -18.53
CA ALA A 25 7.42 9.96 -17.10
C ALA A 25 6.07 9.36 -16.69
N ASN A 26 6.12 8.30 -15.88
CA ASN A 26 4.92 7.80 -15.21
C ASN A 26 4.53 8.76 -14.06
N PRO A 27 3.32 8.66 -13.50
CA PRO A 27 2.87 9.55 -12.43
C PRO A 27 3.80 9.62 -11.22
N TRP A 28 4.48 8.53 -10.85
CA TRP A 28 5.43 8.53 -9.73
C TRP A 28 6.64 9.42 -10.00
N LEU A 29 7.20 9.34 -11.22
CA LEU A 29 8.31 10.20 -11.64
C LEU A 29 7.88 11.65 -11.81
N VAL A 30 6.67 11.90 -12.34
CA VAL A 30 6.11 13.25 -12.45
C VAL A 30 5.96 13.88 -11.06
N ALA A 31 5.35 13.16 -10.12
CA ALA A 31 5.15 13.63 -8.76
C ALA A 31 6.48 13.93 -8.05
N GLY A 32 7.45 13.02 -8.16
CA GLY A 32 8.78 13.21 -7.56
C GLY A 32 9.53 14.38 -8.19
N GLY A 33 9.54 14.48 -9.52
CA GLY A 33 10.14 15.60 -10.23
C GLY A 33 9.52 16.94 -9.81
N ALA A 34 8.19 17.02 -9.79
CA ALA A 34 7.48 18.24 -9.41
C ALA A 34 7.74 18.61 -7.94
N PHE A 35 7.68 17.65 -7.03
CA PHE A 35 7.93 17.89 -5.61
C PHE A 35 9.37 18.38 -5.35
N TRP A 36 10.37 17.73 -5.95
CA TRP A 36 11.76 18.17 -5.83
C TRP A 36 12.03 19.49 -6.56
N ALA A 37 11.33 19.79 -7.65
CA ALA A 37 11.37 21.11 -8.29
C ALA A 37 10.81 22.21 -7.37
N ALA A 38 9.70 21.96 -6.67
CA ALA A 38 9.14 22.87 -5.68
C ALA A 38 10.16 23.16 -4.57
N ARG A 39 10.80 22.11 -4.03
CA ARG A 39 11.85 22.27 -3.04
C ARG A 39 13.05 23.03 -3.60
N ALA A 40 13.50 22.74 -4.82
CA ALA A 40 14.69 23.39 -5.40
C ALA A 40 14.45 24.88 -5.62
N ASN A 41 13.26 25.24 -6.10
CA ASN A 41 12.85 26.62 -6.24
C ASN A 41 12.77 27.36 -4.89
N LEU A 42 12.33 26.70 -3.81
CA LEU A 42 12.34 27.29 -2.47
C LEU A 42 13.77 27.66 -2.02
N PHE A 43 14.73 26.74 -2.16
CA PHE A 43 16.13 27.00 -1.79
C PHE A 43 16.84 27.98 -2.74
N ALA A 44 16.42 28.02 -4.01
CA ALA A 44 16.87 29.01 -4.99
C ALA A 44 16.18 30.38 -4.85
N GLN A 45 15.47 30.64 -3.75
CA GLN A 45 14.78 31.91 -3.46
C GLN A 45 13.73 32.31 -4.51
N ARG A 46 13.06 31.32 -5.12
CA ARG A 46 11.94 31.48 -6.07
C ARG A 46 10.61 30.96 -5.47
N PRO A 47 10.11 31.58 -4.38
CA PRO A 47 8.92 31.08 -3.68
C PRO A 47 7.64 31.10 -4.52
N SER A 48 7.56 31.95 -5.55
CA SER A 48 6.42 32.01 -6.48
C SER A 48 6.21 30.71 -7.27
N GLU A 49 7.28 29.94 -7.49
CA GLU A 49 7.24 28.69 -8.25
C GLU A 49 6.82 27.48 -7.38
N VAL A 50 6.95 27.59 -6.05
CA VAL A 50 6.78 26.46 -5.12
C VAL A 50 5.37 25.90 -5.18
N SER A 51 4.35 26.76 -5.07
CA SER A 51 2.95 26.32 -5.08
C SER A 51 2.54 25.71 -6.42
N ALA A 52 3.08 26.21 -7.54
CA ALA A 52 2.80 25.69 -8.87
C ALA A 52 3.30 24.24 -9.00
N TRP A 53 4.54 23.99 -8.57
CA TRP A 53 5.12 22.66 -8.63
C TRP A 53 4.53 21.68 -7.61
N LEU A 54 4.15 22.15 -6.41
CA LEU A 54 3.39 21.32 -5.47
C LEU A 54 2.01 20.94 -6.05
N ALA A 55 1.35 21.82 -6.79
CA ALA A 55 0.07 21.50 -7.43
C ALA A 55 0.22 20.38 -8.47
N VAL A 56 1.26 20.44 -9.32
CA VAL A 56 1.57 19.37 -10.29
C VAL A 56 1.82 18.04 -9.58
N ALA A 57 2.57 18.04 -8.47
CA ALA A 57 2.74 16.83 -7.67
C ALA A 57 1.40 16.34 -7.10
N ALA A 58 0.59 17.24 -6.54
CA ALA A 58 -0.69 16.95 -5.88
C ALA A 58 -1.76 16.34 -6.80
N ASP A 59 -1.64 16.53 -8.12
CA ASP A 59 -2.49 15.89 -9.13
C ASP A 59 -2.16 14.40 -9.33
N CYS A 60 -0.99 13.95 -8.89
CA CYS A 60 -0.59 12.54 -8.91
C CYS A 60 -1.10 11.82 -7.64
N THR A 61 -2.41 11.66 -7.57
CA THR A 61 -3.19 11.36 -6.34
C THR A 61 -2.89 10.04 -5.62
N GLU A 62 -2.29 9.06 -6.31
CA GLU A 62 -1.94 7.75 -5.73
C GLU A 62 -0.44 7.60 -5.42
N THR A 63 0.33 8.67 -5.59
CA THR A 63 1.79 8.64 -5.46
C THR A 63 2.25 9.21 -4.12
N PHE A 64 3.40 8.76 -3.64
CA PHE A 64 4.00 9.25 -2.39
C PHE A 64 4.14 10.78 -2.34
N TYR A 65 4.81 11.36 -3.34
CA TYR A 65 5.02 12.80 -3.41
C TYR A 65 3.74 13.58 -3.71
N GLY A 66 2.78 12.98 -4.43
CA GLY A 66 1.49 13.63 -4.65
C GLY A 66 0.64 13.70 -3.39
N LEU A 67 0.55 12.63 -2.62
CA LEU A 67 -0.12 12.62 -1.32
C LEU A 67 0.53 13.59 -0.33
N LEU A 68 1.86 13.65 -0.31
CA LEU A 68 2.61 14.60 0.50
C LEU A 68 2.34 16.05 0.08
N ALA A 69 2.37 16.35 -1.22
CA ALA A 69 2.06 17.67 -1.75
C ALA A 69 0.62 18.11 -1.42
N ARG A 70 -0.36 17.20 -1.56
CA ARG A 70 -1.75 17.46 -1.14
C ARG A 70 -1.83 17.81 0.33
N ARG A 71 -1.14 17.07 1.20
CA ARG A 71 -1.10 17.38 2.64
C ARG A 71 -0.51 18.76 2.90
N ILE A 72 0.61 19.11 2.27
CA ILE A 72 1.27 20.43 2.44
C ILE A 72 0.36 21.57 1.95
N LEU A 73 -0.36 21.38 0.84
CA LEU A 73 -1.28 22.36 0.28
C LEU A 73 -2.64 22.43 1.02
N GLY A 74 -2.87 21.57 2.01
CA GLY A 74 -4.17 21.48 2.69
C GLY A 74 -5.30 20.94 1.83
N LEU A 75 -4.98 20.20 0.76
CA LEU A 75 -5.96 19.59 -0.13
C LEU A 75 -6.47 18.25 0.45
N PRO A 76 -7.76 17.92 0.26
CA PRO A 76 -8.31 16.64 0.72
C PRO A 76 -7.74 15.48 -0.09
N MET A 77 -7.79 14.28 0.49
CA MET A 77 -7.55 13.03 -0.23
C MET A 77 -8.66 12.85 -1.30
N PRO A 78 -8.34 12.48 -2.55
CA PRO A 78 -9.29 12.46 -3.66
C PRO A 78 -9.94 11.09 -3.85
N PHE A 79 -10.11 10.31 -2.78
CA PHE A 79 -10.70 8.98 -2.83
C PHE A 79 -12.16 9.03 -2.41
N GLN A 80 -13.02 8.39 -3.18
CA GLN A 80 -14.42 8.16 -2.85
C GLN A 80 -14.61 6.66 -2.62
N TRP A 81 -15.10 6.30 -1.44
CA TRP A 81 -15.25 4.91 -1.02
C TRP A 81 -16.67 4.40 -1.22
N ASP A 82 -17.66 5.30 -1.20
CA ASP A 82 -19.06 4.96 -1.44
C ASP A 82 -19.29 4.65 -2.92
N LEU A 83 -20.30 3.81 -3.18
CA LEU A 83 -20.72 3.47 -4.54
C LEU A 83 -21.32 4.71 -5.22
N THR A 84 -20.91 4.93 -6.47
CA THR A 84 -21.52 5.89 -7.38
C THR A 84 -22.79 5.31 -8.02
N GLU A 85 -23.58 6.14 -8.70
CA GLU A 85 -24.73 5.67 -9.48
C GLU A 85 -24.32 4.64 -10.56
N GLU A 86 -23.12 4.78 -11.14
CA GLU A 86 -22.59 3.82 -12.12
C GLU A 86 -22.27 2.47 -11.47
N ASP A 87 -21.70 2.50 -10.26
CA ASP A 87 -21.40 1.29 -9.49
C ASP A 87 -22.70 0.55 -9.09
N GLU A 88 -23.72 1.29 -8.65
CA GLU A 88 -25.03 0.73 -8.31
C GLU A 88 -25.72 0.09 -9.53
N ALA A 89 -25.66 0.75 -10.69
CA ALA A 89 -26.19 0.22 -11.93
C ALA A 89 -25.46 -1.08 -12.37
N ALA A 90 -24.14 -1.11 -12.24
CA ALA A 90 -23.34 -2.30 -12.52
C ALA A 90 -23.67 -3.46 -11.56
N LEU A 91 -23.85 -3.17 -10.28
CA LEU A 91 -24.28 -4.15 -9.28
C LEU A 91 -25.68 -4.70 -9.59
N ALA A 92 -26.62 -3.85 -10.02
CA ALA A 92 -27.95 -4.28 -10.46
C ALA A 92 -27.87 -5.19 -11.69
N ALA A 93 -27.06 -4.84 -12.69
CA ALA A 93 -26.84 -5.67 -13.88
C ALA A 93 -26.23 -7.03 -13.53
N PHE A 94 -25.30 -7.07 -12.58
CA PHE A 94 -24.75 -8.31 -12.04
C PHE A 94 -25.84 -9.17 -11.38
N ASN A 95 -26.63 -8.60 -10.48
CA ASN A 95 -27.70 -9.31 -9.75
C ASN A 95 -28.78 -9.89 -10.66
N GLN A 96 -29.05 -9.27 -11.80
CA GLN A 96 -30.02 -9.74 -12.78
C GLN A 96 -29.48 -10.79 -13.75
N SER A 97 -28.16 -10.99 -13.80
CA SER A 97 -27.53 -11.96 -14.69
C SER A 97 -27.58 -13.39 -14.11
N GLU A 98 -27.71 -14.40 -14.98
CA GLU A 98 -27.68 -15.82 -14.56
C GLU A 98 -26.37 -16.18 -13.84
N ASP A 99 -25.23 -15.68 -14.34
CA ASP A 99 -23.93 -15.90 -13.72
C ASP A 99 -23.84 -15.23 -12.34
N GLY A 100 -24.36 -14.02 -12.19
CA GLY A 100 -24.38 -13.30 -10.91
C GLY A 100 -25.24 -14.00 -9.87
N GLN A 101 -26.46 -14.41 -10.24
CA GLN A 101 -27.33 -15.20 -9.36
C GLN A 101 -26.67 -16.51 -8.93
N ARG A 102 -26.00 -17.19 -9.85
CA ARG A 102 -25.25 -18.42 -9.55
C ARG A 102 -24.05 -18.16 -8.63
N ALA A 103 -23.32 -17.07 -8.82
CA ALA A 103 -22.21 -16.69 -7.95
C ALA A 103 -22.70 -16.41 -6.52
N LEU A 104 -23.79 -15.65 -6.37
CA LEU A 104 -24.41 -15.36 -5.07
C LEU A 104 -24.91 -16.65 -4.38
N ALA A 105 -25.53 -17.57 -5.13
CA ALA A 105 -25.95 -18.86 -4.58
C ALA A 105 -24.78 -19.72 -4.09
N LEU A 106 -23.62 -19.68 -4.78
CA LEU A 106 -22.41 -20.36 -4.33
C LEU A 106 -21.87 -19.72 -3.03
N MET A 107 -21.90 -18.39 -2.93
CA MET A 107 -21.48 -17.67 -1.72
C MET A 107 -22.38 -18.00 -0.52
N GLN A 108 -23.70 -18.05 -0.71
CA GLN A 108 -24.66 -18.43 0.33
C GLN A 108 -24.45 -19.86 0.86
N GLN A 109 -23.87 -20.75 0.05
CA GLN A 109 -23.52 -22.13 0.44
C GLN A 109 -22.10 -22.24 1.01
N SER A 110 -21.43 -21.13 1.30
CA SER A 110 -20.03 -21.08 1.75
C SER A 110 -19.04 -21.72 0.75
N ARG A 111 -19.39 -21.77 -0.54
CA ARG A 111 -18.55 -22.35 -1.61
C ARG A 111 -17.67 -21.27 -2.25
N GLN A 112 -16.91 -20.57 -1.41
CA GLN A 112 -16.16 -19.36 -1.79
C GLN A 112 -15.22 -19.57 -3.00
N ALA A 113 -14.41 -20.63 -3.01
CA ALA A 113 -13.46 -20.87 -4.10
C ALA A 113 -14.15 -21.02 -5.48
N GLN A 114 -15.35 -21.61 -5.52
CA GLN A 114 -16.11 -21.75 -6.75
C GLN A 114 -16.82 -20.45 -7.15
N ALA A 115 -17.27 -19.67 -6.17
CA ALA A 115 -17.78 -18.32 -6.42
C ALA A 115 -16.69 -17.43 -7.02
N GLU A 116 -15.48 -17.41 -6.44
CA GLU A 116 -14.34 -16.63 -6.95
C GLU A 116 -13.97 -17.03 -8.38
N GLN A 117 -13.94 -18.34 -8.68
CA GLN A 117 -13.68 -18.83 -10.03
C GLN A 117 -14.75 -18.36 -11.03
N LEU A 118 -16.03 -18.38 -10.63
CA LEU A 118 -17.13 -17.92 -11.47
C LEU A 118 -17.07 -16.41 -11.70
N LEU A 119 -16.88 -15.62 -10.64
CA LEU A 119 -16.75 -14.16 -10.72
C LEU A 119 -15.58 -13.75 -11.63
N MET A 120 -14.43 -14.42 -11.52
CA MET A 120 -13.31 -14.20 -12.44
C MET A 120 -13.67 -14.59 -13.89
N GLY A 121 -14.46 -15.65 -14.06
CA GLY A 121 -14.97 -16.12 -15.34
C GLY A 121 -15.90 -15.11 -16.01
N ILE A 122 -16.74 -14.39 -15.26
CA ILE A 122 -17.63 -13.33 -15.78
C ILE A 122 -16.80 -12.26 -16.50
N ALA A 123 -15.74 -11.78 -15.86
CA ALA A 123 -14.86 -10.78 -16.45
C ALA A 123 -14.14 -11.29 -17.72
N ALA A 124 -13.95 -12.61 -17.84
CA ALA A 124 -13.37 -13.22 -19.02
C ALA A 124 -14.26 -13.20 -20.27
N ARG A 125 -15.58 -13.11 -20.11
CA ARG A 125 -16.57 -13.24 -21.19
C ARG A 125 -16.90 -11.92 -21.91
N GLY A 126 -16.28 -10.80 -21.52
CA GLY A 126 -16.42 -9.53 -22.24
C GLY A 126 -17.74 -8.78 -21.98
N ARG A 127 -18.29 -8.89 -20.76
CA ARG A 127 -19.40 -8.06 -20.25
C ARG A 127 -18.89 -7.11 -19.16
N PRO A 128 -18.36 -5.91 -19.51
CA PRO A 128 -17.75 -5.02 -18.53
C PRO A 128 -18.71 -4.54 -17.44
N ASP A 129 -19.99 -4.37 -17.76
CA ASP A 129 -21.08 -4.02 -16.85
C ASP A 129 -21.27 -5.07 -15.74
N VAL A 130 -21.44 -6.33 -16.12
CA VAL A 130 -21.61 -7.46 -15.18
C VAL A 130 -20.31 -7.72 -14.42
N ALA A 131 -19.16 -7.59 -15.08
CA ALA A 131 -17.86 -7.74 -14.46
C ALA A 131 -17.56 -6.63 -13.44
N HIS A 132 -18.06 -5.41 -13.66
CA HIS A 132 -18.00 -4.32 -12.71
C HIS A 132 -18.82 -4.66 -11.46
N GLY A 133 -20.07 -5.10 -11.60
CA GLY A 133 -20.84 -5.58 -10.44
C GLY A 133 -20.18 -6.76 -9.72
N ALA A 134 -19.57 -7.70 -10.45
CA ALA A 134 -18.79 -8.80 -9.87
C ALA A 134 -17.57 -8.32 -9.05
N MET A 135 -16.91 -7.24 -9.49
CA MET A 135 -15.81 -6.60 -8.77
C MET A 135 -16.30 -5.99 -7.44
N ILE A 136 -17.43 -5.29 -7.46
CA ILE A 136 -18.04 -4.70 -6.26
C ILE A 136 -18.44 -5.81 -5.27
N VAL A 137 -19.04 -6.90 -5.74
CA VAL A 137 -19.38 -8.06 -4.88
C VAL A 137 -18.14 -8.70 -4.27
N ALA A 138 -17.08 -8.89 -5.05
CA ALA A 138 -15.81 -9.43 -4.54
C ALA A 138 -15.22 -8.54 -3.44
N GLU A 139 -15.26 -7.23 -3.64
CA GLU A 139 -14.77 -6.23 -2.69
C GLU A 139 -15.59 -6.25 -1.39
N ASN A 140 -16.92 -6.13 -1.48
CA ASN A 140 -17.84 -6.17 -0.33
C ASN A 140 -17.81 -7.51 0.44
N SER A 141 -17.33 -8.58 -0.19
CA SER A 141 -17.20 -9.90 0.44
C SER A 141 -15.79 -10.18 0.99
N GLY A 142 -14.91 -9.18 0.99
CA GLY A 142 -13.54 -9.30 1.49
C GLY A 142 -12.61 -10.17 0.62
N MET A 143 -12.99 -10.44 -0.64
CA MET A 143 -12.19 -11.22 -1.60
C MET A 143 -11.11 -10.35 -2.25
N ALA A 144 -10.18 -9.83 -1.44
CA ALA A 144 -9.25 -8.78 -1.86
C ALA A 144 -8.42 -9.12 -3.11
N ASP A 145 -7.89 -10.33 -3.23
CA ASP A 145 -7.16 -10.79 -4.44
C ASP A 145 -8.03 -10.67 -5.70
N LEU A 146 -9.28 -11.13 -5.61
CA LEU A 146 -10.20 -11.10 -6.74
C LEU A 146 -10.61 -9.68 -7.10
N ALA A 147 -11.00 -8.86 -6.12
CA ALA A 147 -11.35 -7.46 -6.34
C ALA A 147 -10.21 -6.70 -7.03
N PHE A 148 -8.97 -6.87 -6.54
CA PHE A 148 -7.79 -6.22 -7.10
C PHE A 148 -7.49 -6.68 -8.53
N ARG A 149 -7.60 -7.98 -8.81
CA ARG A 149 -7.42 -8.53 -10.17
C ARG A 149 -8.50 -8.05 -11.14
N LEU A 150 -9.76 -7.99 -10.70
CA LEU A 150 -10.87 -7.48 -11.51
C LEU A 150 -10.68 -5.99 -11.81
N GLN A 151 -10.32 -5.17 -10.83
CA GLN A 151 -10.04 -3.75 -11.02
C GLN A 151 -8.93 -3.50 -12.05
N ARG A 152 -7.84 -4.26 -11.99
CA ARG A 152 -6.75 -4.15 -12.98
C ARG A 152 -7.23 -4.47 -14.40
N ARG A 153 -8.11 -5.44 -14.54
CA ARG A 153 -8.69 -5.82 -15.85
C ARG A 153 -9.67 -4.77 -16.35
N LEU A 154 -10.51 -4.25 -15.46
CA LEU A 154 -11.58 -3.31 -15.78
C LEU A 154 -11.08 -1.88 -16.03
N LYS A 155 -9.88 -1.54 -15.54
CA LYS A 155 -9.21 -0.27 -15.84
C LYS A 155 -9.07 -0.01 -17.35
N ALA A 156 -8.88 -1.05 -18.17
CA ALA A 156 -8.82 -0.92 -19.64
C ALA A 156 -10.15 -0.49 -20.28
N TYR A 157 -11.26 -0.61 -19.55
CA TYR A 157 -12.60 -0.21 -19.96
C TYR A 157 -13.03 1.11 -19.31
N GLY A 158 -12.12 1.83 -18.66
CA GLY A 158 -12.42 3.10 -17.97
C GLY A 158 -13.02 2.93 -16.57
N VAL A 159 -13.33 1.70 -16.15
CA VAL A 159 -13.94 1.41 -14.84
C VAL A 159 -12.90 1.55 -13.73
N GLN A 160 -13.22 2.38 -12.73
CA GLN A 160 -12.39 2.61 -11.54
C GLN A 160 -13.27 2.71 -10.30
N TYR A 161 -13.04 1.81 -9.35
CA TYR A 161 -13.67 1.84 -8.05
C TYR A 161 -12.56 1.79 -6.98
N ALA A 162 -12.41 2.85 -6.19
CA ALA A 162 -11.34 2.94 -5.19
C ALA A 162 -11.41 1.78 -4.18
N GLY A 163 -12.62 1.30 -3.88
CA GLY A 163 -12.86 0.11 -3.09
C GLY A 163 -12.09 -1.11 -3.61
N ALA A 164 -12.12 -1.37 -4.91
CA ALA A 164 -11.43 -2.52 -5.50
C ALA A 164 -9.93 -2.28 -5.77
N GLN A 165 -9.49 -1.01 -5.81
CA GLN A 165 -8.07 -0.64 -5.91
C GLN A 165 -7.30 -0.80 -4.59
N TYR A 166 -8.01 -0.66 -3.45
CA TYR A 166 -7.46 -0.72 -2.10
C TYR A 166 -8.24 -1.67 -1.17
N PRO A 167 -8.61 -2.89 -1.59
CA PRO A 167 -9.61 -3.72 -0.91
C PRO A 167 -9.29 -4.00 0.56
N ILE A 168 -10.34 -4.20 1.37
CA ILE A 168 -10.23 -4.69 2.76
C ILE A 168 -10.43 -6.22 2.74
N PRO A 169 -9.39 -7.02 3.01
CA PRO A 169 -9.51 -8.48 3.02
C PRO A 169 -10.30 -8.99 4.23
N SER A 170 -10.98 -10.13 4.07
CA SER A 170 -11.62 -10.85 5.17
C SER A 170 -10.67 -11.74 5.99
N TRP A 171 -9.43 -11.92 5.54
CA TRP A 171 -8.43 -12.73 6.24
C TRP A 171 -8.06 -12.11 7.59
N VAL A 172 -8.05 -12.94 8.63
CA VAL A 172 -7.59 -12.59 9.97
C VAL A 172 -6.33 -13.40 10.27
N PRO A 173 -5.25 -12.79 10.79
CA PRO A 173 -4.07 -13.53 11.22
C PRO A 173 -4.43 -14.58 12.28
N ASP A 174 -3.72 -15.69 12.33
CA ASP A 174 -3.83 -16.62 13.46
C ASP A 174 -3.49 -15.89 14.77
N GLY A 175 -4.43 -15.89 15.71
CA GLY A 175 -4.32 -15.12 16.97
C GLY A 175 -4.75 -13.65 16.88
N GLY A 176 -5.31 -13.22 15.74
CA GLY A 176 -5.81 -11.86 15.53
C GLY A 176 -4.74 -10.85 15.12
N PHE A 177 -5.17 -9.63 14.82
CA PHE A 177 -4.26 -8.52 14.51
C PHE A 177 -3.56 -8.03 15.77
N SER A 178 -2.24 -7.98 15.73
CA SER A 178 -1.40 -7.33 16.77
C SER A 178 -0.68 -6.07 16.26
N THR A 179 -0.74 -5.82 14.94
CA THR A 179 -0.17 -4.67 14.25
C THR A 179 -1.28 -3.93 13.50
N ASP A 180 -1.12 -2.62 13.31
CA ASP A 180 -2.06 -1.74 12.58
C ASP A 180 -2.47 -2.35 11.24
N ARG A 181 -3.78 -2.54 11.03
CA ARG A 181 -4.31 -3.15 9.80
C ARG A 181 -3.93 -2.35 8.57
N ALA A 182 -3.87 -1.02 8.68
CA ALA A 182 -3.50 -0.17 7.55
C ALA A 182 -2.07 -0.47 7.06
N LEU A 183 -1.13 -0.71 7.99
CA LEU A 183 0.24 -1.09 7.66
C LEU A 183 0.32 -2.49 7.06
N ILE A 184 -0.43 -3.45 7.62
CA ILE A 184 -0.51 -4.80 7.07
C ILE A 184 -1.04 -4.77 5.63
N TYR A 185 -2.16 -4.10 5.38
CA TYR A 185 -2.74 -4.01 4.02
C TYR A 185 -1.82 -3.26 3.05
N ALA A 186 -1.13 -2.22 3.51
CA ALA A 186 -0.17 -1.49 2.70
C ALA A 186 1.00 -2.36 2.21
N LEU A 187 1.55 -3.20 3.10
CA LEU A 187 2.59 -4.16 2.77
C LEU A 187 2.05 -5.28 1.88
N MET A 188 0.90 -5.88 2.21
CA MET A 188 0.28 -6.93 1.39
C MET A 188 0.03 -6.48 -0.04
N ARG A 189 -0.46 -5.25 -0.23
CA ARG A 189 -0.67 -4.66 -1.55
C ARG A 189 0.64 -4.59 -2.34
N GLN A 190 1.70 -4.12 -1.70
CA GLN A 190 3.00 -3.95 -2.34
C GLN A 190 3.69 -5.28 -2.62
N GLU A 191 3.61 -6.23 -1.69
CA GLU A 191 4.35 -7.49 -1.75
C GLU A 191 3.72 -8.51 -2.69
N SER A 192 2.40 -8.71 -2.58
CA SER A 192 1.72 -9.80 -3.29
C SER A 192 0.55 -9.33 -4.14
N SER A 193 0.18 -8.05 -4.07
CA SER A 193 -1.09 -7.57 -4.64
C SER A 193 -2.27 -8.43 -4.15
N PHE A 194 -2.26 -8.79 -2.87
CA PHE A 194 -3.25 -9.65 -2.20
C PHE A 194 -3.26 -11.12 -2.63
N ASN A 195 -2.33 -11.59 -3.46
CA ASN A 195 -2.31 -12.99 -3.89
C ASN A 195 -1.70 -13.92 -2.82
N PRO A 196 -2.48 -14.78 -2.13
CA PRO A 196 -1.97 -15.65 -1.07
C PRO A 196 -1.06 -16.77 -1.58
N ARG A 197 -1.05 -17.01 -2.89
CA ARG A 197 -0.19 -18.01 -3.55
C ARG A 197 1.00 -17.38 -4.27
N ALA A 198 1.27 -16.08 -4.06
CA ALA A 198 2.40 -15.40 -4.66
C ALA A 198 3.73 -16.07 -4.27
N VAL A 199 4.60 -16.28 -5.25
CA VAL A 199 5.97 -16.78 -5.05
C VAL A 199 6.92 -15.90 -5.86
N SER A 200 7.83 -15.18 -5.19
CA SER A 200 8.84 -14.38 -5.89
C SER A 200 9.91 -15.26 -6.53
N ARG A 201 10.70 -14.68 -7.45
CA ARG A 201 11.86 -15.35 -8.05
C ARG A 201 12.89 -15.80 -7.01
N ALA A 202 13.03 -15.05 -5.91
CA ALA A 202 13.92 -15.39 -4.79
C ALA A 202 13.33 -16.44 -3.85
N GLY A 203 12.05 -16.78 -4.00
CA GLY A 203 11.35 -17.79 -3.20
C GLY A 203 10.61 -17.24 -1.99
N ALA A 204 10.39 -15.93 -1.91
CA ALA A 204 9.47 -15.30 -0.95
C ALA A 204 8.03 -15.77 -1.23
N ARG A 205 7.20 -15.93 -0.18
CA ARG A 205 5.89 -16.61 -0.29
C ARG A 205 4.75 -15.89 0.43
N GLY A 206 3.57 -15.98 -0.19
CA GLY A 206 2.29 -15.58 0.40
C GLY A 206 2.05 -14.07 0.40
N LEU A 207 1.06 -13.66 1.19
CA LEU A 207 0.54 -12.29 1.22
C LEU A 207 1.60 -11.23 1.57
N MET A 208 2.43 -11.54 2.56
CA MET A 208 3.50 -10.69 3.09
C MET A 208 4.87 -11.04 2.50
N GLN A 209 4.94 -11.89 1.46
CA GLN A 209 6.19 -12.32 0.81
C GLN A 209 7.33 -12.67 1.79
N LEU A 210 7.05 -13.57 2.72
CA LEU A 210 8.08 -13.99 3.68
C LEU A 210 9.05 -14.97 3.03
N MET A 211 10.34 -14.73 3.22
CA MET A 211 11.37 -15.71 2.89
C MET A 211 11.26 -16.93 3.82
N PRO A 212 11.43 -18.18 3.32
CA PRO A 212 11.37 -19.37 4.17
C PRO A 212 12.38 -19.39 5.32
N ALA A 213 13.50 -18.68 5.20
CA ALA A 213 14.45 -18.49 6.30
C ALA A 213 13.89 -17.57 7.38
N THR A 214 13.35 -16.41 6.99
CA THR A 214 12.71 -15.45 7.89
C THR A 214 11.52 -16.07 8.62
N ALA A 215 10.63 -16.76 7.90
CA ALA A 215 9.49 -17.44 8.51
C ALA A 215 9.90 -18.45 9.60
N ARG A 216 10.96 -19.25 9.34
CA ARG A 216 11.48 -20.21 10.33
C ARG A 216 12.12 -19.52 11.52
N PHE A 217 12.83 -18.41 11.30
CA PHE A 217 13.43 -17.62 12.36
C PHE A 217 12.34 -17.05 13.28
N VAL A 218 11.33 -16.40 12.70
CA VAL A 218 10.21 -15.81 13.43
C VAL A 218 9.44 -16.89 14.21
N ALA A 219 9.05 -17.99 13.55
CA ALA A 219 8.33 -19.08 14.21
C ALA A 219 9.07 -19.63 15.43
N ARG A 220 10.39 -19.83 15.34
CA ARG A 220 11.21 -20.29 16.48
C ARG A 220 11.27 -19.25 17.60
N SER A 221 11.41 -17.97 17.26
CA SER A 221 11.49 -16.89 18.24
C SER A 221 10.19 -16.74 19.05
N THR A 222 9.07 -17.20 18.52
CA THR A 222 7.75 -17.12 19.15
C THR A 222 7.23 -18.46 19.67
N GLY A 223 8.08 -19.48 19.79
CA GLY A 223 7.72 -20.80 20.34
C GLY A 223 6.79 -21.63 19.45
N LEU A 224 6.62 -21.26 18.18
CA LEU A 224 5.84 -22.03 17.21
C LEU A 224 6.68 -23.15 16.60
N SER A 225 6.02 -24.25 16.25
CA SER A 225 6.64 -25.36 15.52
C SER A 225 7.12 -24.87 14.15
N ALA A 226 8.22 -25.46 13.64
CA ALA A 226 8.81 -25.04 12.38
C ALA A 226 7.78 -25.06 11.23
N THR A 227 7.42 -23.88 10.73
CA THR A 227 6.48 -23.73 9.62
C THR A 227 7.05 -24.33 8.34
N LYS A 228 6.29 -25.21 7.69
CA LYS A 228 6.69 -25.74 6.37
C LYS A 228 6.49 -24.65 5.31
N PRO A 229 7.34 -24.56 4.26
CA PRO A 229 7.17 -23.54 3.23
C PRO A 229 5.79 -23.53 2.52
N ARG A 230 5.06 -24.64 2.52
CA ARG A 230 3.70 -24.73 1.97
C ARG A 230 2.65 -24.02 2.83
N GLU A 231 2.86 -23.95 4.14
CA GLU A 231 1.96 -23.28 5.10
C GLU A 231 1.98 -21.77 4.91
N LEU A 232 3.03 -21.21 4.29
CA LEU A 232 3.09 -19.78 3.93
C LEU A 232 2.08 -19.37 2.84
N SER A 233 1.33 -20.32 2.26
CA SER A 233 0.20 -20.02 1.37
C SER A 233 -1.15 -19.94 2.09
N SER A 234 -1.23 -20.29 3.38
CA SER A 234 -2.36 -19.95 4.23
C SER A 234 -2.27 -18.46 4.57
N PRO A 235 -3.30 -17.65 4.23
CA PRO A 235 -3.37 -16.25 4.63
C PRO A 235 -3.13 -16.03 6.13
N GLU A 236 -3.80 -16.82 6.97
CA GLU A 236 -3.82 -16.67 8.42
C GLU A 236 -2.43 -16.85 9.03
N VAL A 237 -1.72 -17.92 8.62
CA VAL A 237 -0.35 -18.21 9.04
C VAL A 237 0.64 -17.18 8.50
N ASN A 238 0.49 -16.80 7.22
CA ASN A 238 1.40 -15.84 6.58
C ASN A 238 1.31 -14.45 7.22
N LEU A 239 0.08 -14.00 7.52
CA LEU A 239 -0.17 -12.74 8.19
C LEU A 239 0.32 -12.77 9.64
N MET A 240 0.08 -13.86 10.38
CA MET A 240 0.60 -14.02 11.74
C MET A 240 2.13 -13.92 11.75
N LEU A 241 2.83 -14.65 10.88
CA LEU A 241 4.30 -14.57 10.83
C LEU A 241 4.78 -13.20 10.33
N GLY A 242 4.03 -12.57 9.42
CA GLY A 242 4.34 -11.26 8.87
C GLY A 242 4.25 -10.16 9.92
N GLN A 243 3.17 -10.12 10.71
CA GLN A 243 3.02 -9.14 11.79
C GLN A 243 4.07 -9.32 12.88
N ARG A 244 4.43 -10.58 13.22
CA ARG A 244 5.53 -10.85 14.17
C ARG A 244 6.87 -10.37 13.64
N TYR A 245 7.14 -10.54 12.35
CA TYR A 245 8.36 -10.00 11.76
C TYR A 245 8.38 -8.46 11.79
N LEU A 246 7.24 -7.80 11.53
CA LEU A 246 7.12 -6.34 11.68
C LEU A 246 7.40 -5.89 13.10
N GLU A 247 6.84 -6.55 14.10
CA GLU A 247 7.08 -6.24 15.52
C GLU A 247 8.58 -6.34 15.86
N LEU A 248 9.26 -7.39 15.39
CA LEU A 248 10.70 -7.55 15.59
C LEU A 248 11.50 -6.42 14.93
N LEU A 249 11.13 -6.01 13.72
CA LEU A 249 11.78 -4.89 13.03
C LEU A 249 11.51 -3.56 13.72
N LEU A 250 10.28 -3.30 14.16
CA LEU A 250 9.93 -2.07 14.88
C LEU A 250 10.66 -1.95 16.22
N ALA A 251 10.93 -3.08 16.88
CA ALA A 251 11.72 -3.14 18.11
C ALA A 251 13.25 -3.04 17.88
N ASP A 252 13.73 -3.16 16.64
CA ASP A 252 15.15 -3.02 16.31
C ASP A 252 15.59 -1.56 16.46
N GLU A 253 16.68 -1.34 17.21
CA GLU A 253 17.21 0.01 17.49
C GLU A 253 17.61 0.77 16.22
N ASN A 254 18.05 0.08 15.17
CA ASN A 254 18.39 0.72 13.90
C ASN A 254 17.13 1.23 13.19
N VAL A 255 16.01 0.53 13.32
CA VAL A 255 14.72 0.97 12.77
C VAL A 255 14.16 2.11 13.62
N GLY A 256 14.21 2.01 14.94
CA GLY A 256 13.87 3.10 15.86
C GLY A 256 12.43 3.61 15.70
N ASN A 257 11.48 2.70 15.44
CA ASN A 257 10.08 3.00 15.17
C ASN A 257 9.83 3.98 13.99
N ASP A 258 10.77 4.08 13.04
CA ASP A 258 10.64 4.91 11.84
C ASP A 258 10.15 4.10 10.62
N LEU A 259 9.15 4.63 9.91
CA LEU A 259 8.51 3.93 8.81
C LEU A 259 9.38 3.82 7.54
N PHE A 260 10.25 4.79 7.26
CA PHE A 260 11.18 4.66 6.13
C PHE A 260 12.19 3.56 6.39
N ARG A 261 12.77 3.54 7.60
CA ARG A 261 13.72 2.52 8.03
C ARG A 261 13.08 1.15 8.13
N LEU A 262 11.83 1.06 8.61
CA LEU A 262 11.07 -0.18 8.63
C LEU A 262 10.90 -0.75 7.21
N ALA A 263 10.41 0.06 6.27
CA ALA A 263 10.22 -0.39 4.89
C ALA A 263 11.55 -0.75 4.21
N ALA A 264 12.63 0.00 4.51
CA ALA A 264 13.98 -0.31 4.05
C ALA A 264 14.51 -1.64 4.62
N ALA A 265 14.33 -1.91 5.91
CA ALA A 265 14.73 -3.17 6.55
C ALA A 265 13.87 -4.35 6.10
N TRP A 266 12.59 -4.12 5.83
CA TRP A 266 11.68 -5.14 5.31
C TRP A 266 12.11 -5.62 3.92
N ASN A 267 12.31 -4.68 2.98
CA ASN A 267 12.67 -4.99 1.60
C ASN A 267 14.16 -5.32 1.42
N GLY A 268 15.04 -4.51 2.02
CA GLY A 268 16.48 -4.61 1.87
C GLY A 268 17.17 -5.50 2.91
N GLY A 269 16.52 -5.79 4.04
CA GLY A 269 17.10 -6.51 5.17
C GLY A 269 17.75 -5.59 6.22
N PRO A 270 17.68 -5.91 7.52
CA PRO A 270 18.23 -5.08 8.60
C PRO A 270 19.73 -4.78 8.48
N GLY A 271 20.54 -5.75 8.04
CA GLY A 271 21.98 -5.55 7.87
C GLY A 271 22.33 -4.55 6.75
N ASN A 272 21.48 -4.45 5.73
CA ASN A 272 21.65 -3.44 4.68
C ASN A 272 21.24 -2.05 5.18
N LEU A 273 20.17 -1.97 5.97
CA LEU A 273 19.76 -0.72 6.63
C LEU A 273 20.89 -0.17 7.51
N GLU A 274 21.49 -1.00 8.37
CA GLU A 274 22.61 -0.59 9.23
C GLU A 274 23.78 -0.01 8.41
N ARG A 275 24.07 -0.58 7.24
CA ARG A 275 25.10 -0.07 6.33
C ARG A 275 24.72 1.30 5.75
N TRP A 276 23.49 1.48 5.30
CA TRP A 276 23.03 2.75 4.70
C TRP A 276 22.96 3.88 5.73
N GLN A 277 22.72 3.55 7.01
CA GLN A 277 22.74 4.51 8.11
C GLN A 277 24.13 4.97 8.54
N ARG A 278 25.21 4.51 7.91
CA ARG A 278 26.57 5.03 8.19
C ARG A 278 26.97 6.18 7.26
N GLU A 279 26.12 6.57 6.31
CA GLU A 279 26.42 7.63 5.34
C GLU A 279 26.05 9.04 5.90
N PRO A 280 27.04 9.92 6.20
CA PRO A 280 26.87 11.14 7.03
C PRO A 280 25.84 12.19 6.57
N GLN A 281 25.49 12.24 5.28
CA GLN A 281 24.76 13.36 4.69
C GLN A 281 23.23 13.23 4.73
N ALA A 282 22.68 12.12 5.23
CA ALA A 282 21.26 11.77 5.10
C ALA A 282 20.39 12.00 6.35
N PHE A 283 20.92 12.56 7.45
CA PHE A 283 20.28 12.43 8.76
C PHE A 283 19.31 13.54 9.17
N SER A 284 19.37 14.73 8.56
CA SER A 284 18.46 15.83 8.93
C SER A 284 17.19 15.89 8.10
N ASP A 285 17.21 15.41 6.86
CA ASP A 285 16.07 15.43 5.94
C ASP A 285 15.61 14.00 5.63
N PRO A 286 14.43 13.59 6.10
CA PRO A 286 13.89 12.26 5.86
C PRO A 286 13.79 11.90 4.37
N LEU A 287 13.51 12.86 3.49
CA LEU A 287 13.37 12.59 2.06
C LEU A 287 14.72 12.36 1.39
N LEU A 288 15.79 13.01 1.87
CA LEU A 288 17.14 12.74 1.37
C LEU A 288 17.65 11.36 1.78
N PHE A 289 17.18 10.83 2.91
CA PHE A 289 17.46 9.44 3.28
C PHE A 289 16.94 8.44 2.26
N ILE A 290 15.72 8.63 1.74
CA ILE A 290 15.21 7.77 0.66
C ILE A 290 16.16 7.86 -0.54
N GLU A 291 16.52 9.06 -0.96
CA GLU A 291 17.37 9.28 -2.13
C GLU A 291 18.82 8.78 -1.95
N SER A 292 19.31 8.64 -0.72
CA SER A 292 20.66 8.12 -0.45
C SER A 292 20.74 6.60 -0.54
N ILE A 293 19.62 5.87 -0.41
CA ILE A 293 19.61 4.42 -0.56
C ILE A 293 20.03 4.06 -1.99
N PRO A 294 21.08 3.25 -2.21
CA PRO A 294 21.62 3.01 -3.55
C PRO A 294 20.67 2.20 -4.45
N TYR A 295 19.85 1.33 -3.85
CA TYR A 295 18.94 0.44 -4.58
C TYR A 295 17.63 1.14 -4.93
N ALA A 296 17.39 1.33 -6.23
CA ALA A 296 16.16 1.94 -6.73
C ALA A 296 14.89 1.16 -6.33
N GLU A 297 14.99 -0.17 -6.25
CA GLU A 297 13.90 -1.03 -5.79
C GLU A 297 13.47 -0.69 -4.36
N THR A 298 14.43 -0.53 -3.45
CA THR A 298 14.13 -0.20 -2.05
C THR A 298 13.59 1.23 -1.89
N ARG A 299 14.11 2.20 -2.67
CA ARG A 299 13.54 3.56 -2.70
C ARG A 299 12.06 3.53 -3.11
N GLY A 300 11.77 2.86 -4.23
CA GLY A 300 10.40 2.67 -4.69
C GLY A 300 9.54 1.94 -3.67
N PHE A 301 10.06 0.90 -3.01
CA PHE A 301 9.32 0.16 -2.00
C PHE A 301 8.88 1.05 -0.83
N ILE A 302 9.76 1.90 -0.30
CA ILE A 302 9.44 2.85 0.77
C ILE A 302 8.30 3.78 0.34
N GLU A 303 8.44 4.40 -0.84
CA GLU A 303 7.43 5.32 -1.38
C GLU A 303 6.06 4.63 -1.54
N HIS A 304 6.04 3.43 -2.10
CA HIS A 304 4.79 2.70 -2.35
C HIS A 304 4.13 2.23 -1.06
N VAL A 305 4.88 1.71 -0.09
CA VAL A 305 4.32 1.26 1.19
C VAL A 305 3.70 2.42 1.95
N LEU A 306 4.34 3.60 1.98
CA LEU A 306 3.79 4.74 2.71
C LEU A 306 2.61 5.40 1.99
N ALA A 307 2.67 5.48 0.65
CA ALA A 307 1.50 5.91 -0.11
C ALA A 307 0.30 4.97 0.17
N ASN A 308 0.51 3.66 0.12
CA ASN A 308 -0.52 2.68 0.45
C ASN A 308 -1.00 2.84 1.91
N LEU A 309 -0.11 3.01 2.88
CA LEU A 309 -0.45 3.20 4.29
C LEU A 309 -1.38 4.39 4.48
N TRP A 310 -1.07 5.54 3.89
CA TRP A 310 -1.89 6.74 4.03
C TRP A 310 -3.24 6.61 3.35
N ILE A 311 -3.31 5.91 2.22
CA ILE A 311 -4.57 5.61 1.53
C ILE A 311 -5.42 4.64 2.36
N TYR A 312 -4.82 3.59 2.93
CA TYR A 312 -5.53 2.67 3.82
C TYR A 312 -6.01 3.34 5.10
N ARG A 313 -5.22 4.23 5.70
CA ARG A 313 -5.66 5.03 6.84
C ARG A 313 -6.86 5.89 6.48
N HIS A 314 -6.82 6.57 5.33
CA HIS A 314 -7.96 7.33 4.86
C HIS A 314 -9.20 6.45 4.64
N ARG A 315 -9.03 5.27 4.06
CA ARG A 315 -10.09 4.27 3.85
C ARG A 315 -10.69 3.74 5.15
N LEU A 316 -9.87 3.55 6.17
CA LEU A 316 -10.27 3.05 7.48
C LEU A 316 -10.72 4.19 8.41
N HIS A 317 -10.87 5.43 7.90
CA HIS A 317 -11.21 6.62 8.68
C HIS A 317 -10.25 6.90 9.84
N GLN A 318 -8.97 6.59 9.65
CA GLN A 318 -7.89 6.81 10.61
C GLN A 318 -7.12 8.10 10.28
N SER A 319 -6.50 8.69 11.30
CA SER A 319 -5.55 9.79 11.12
C SER A 319 -4.24 9.29 10.47
N SER A 320 -3.47 10.21 9.86
CA SER A 320 -2.18 9.88 9.24
C SER A 320 -1.01 10.65 9.87
N PRO A 321 -0.67 10.42 11.17
CA PRO A 321 0.45 11.08 11.84
C PRO A 321 1.79 11.07 11.08
N SER A 322 2.09 9.98 10.36
CA SER A 322 3.33 9.87 9.59
C SER A 322 3.35 10.79 8.37
N LEU A 323 2.21 10.98 7.70
CA LEU A 323 2.05 11.95 6.61
C LEU A 323 2.14 13.38 7.15
N ASP A 324 1.50 13.65 8.29
CA ASP A 324 1.54 14.97 8.94
C ASP A 324 2.96 15.34 9.40
N SER A 325 3.69 14.36 9.94
CA SER A 325 5.08 14.53 10.37
C SER A 325 5.98 14.83 9.18
N LEU A 326 5.84 14.09 8.09
CA LEU A 326 6.63 14.29 6.89
C LEU A 326 6.33 15.61 6.19
N ALA A 327 5.05 16.02 6.13
CA ALA A 327 4.65 17.33 5.60
C ALA A 327 5.27 18.49 6.39
N ALA A 328 5.53 18.28 7.69
CA ALA A 328 6.23 19.21 8.56
C ALA A 328 7.77 19.01 8.58
N GLY A 329 8.33 18.22 7.67
CA GLY A 329 9.77 17.98 7.55
C GLY A 329 10.36 17.08 8.64
N ARG A 330 9.54 16.34 9.38
CA ARG A 330 9.98 15.40 10.43
C ARG A 330 9.94 13.95 9.94
N TRP A 331 10.73 13.11 10.60
CA TRP A 331 10.76 11.66 10.33
C TRP A 331 9.37 11.02 10.56
N PRO A 332 8.92 10.12 9.68
CA PRO A 332 7.62 9.46 9.80
C PRO A 332 7.69 8.29 10.78
N SER A 333 7.39 8.53 12.05
CA SER A 333 7.28 7.46 13.05
C SER A 333 6.03 6.59 12.84
N TYR A 334 6.13 5.31 13.18
CA TYR A 334 4.98 4.42 13.24
C TYR A 334 4.15 4.70 14.50
N ASP A 335 2.83 4.79 14.31
CA ASP A 335 1.84 4.96 15.36
C ASP A 335 0.68 4.00 15.07
N GLY A 336 0.49 3.01 15.94
CA GLY A 336 -0.48 1.94 15.75
C GLY A 336 -1.89 2.37 16.18
N ILE A 337 -2.77 2.63 15.22
CA ILE A 337 -4.09 3.25 15.50
C ILE A 337 -5.16 2.22 15.88
N ASP A 338 -5.15 1.02 15.29
CA ASP A 338 -6.15 -0.02 15.55
C ASP A 338 -5.56 -1.32 16.13
N THR A 339 -4.46 -1.20 16.88
CA THR A 339 -3.77 -2.31 17.55
C THR A 339 -4.47 -2.83 18.81
N THR A 340 -5.61 -2.25 19.18
CA THR A 340 -6.40 -2.74 20.32
C THR A 340 -7.28 -3.89 19.85
N PRO A 341 -7.23 -5.08 20.49
CA PRO A 341 -8.12 -6.18 20.13
C PRO A 341 -9.56 -5.69 20.14
N VAL A 342 -10.29 -5.93 19.05
CA VAL A 342 -11.74 -5.89 19.10
C VAL A 342 -12.12 -6.95 20.12
N GLU A 343 -12.53 -6.54 21.33
CA GLU A 343 -13.26 -7.42 22.23
C GLU A 343 -14.42 -7.97 21.39
N ILE A 344 -14.35 -9.26 21.09
CA ILE A 344 -15.47 -9.97 20.51
C ILE A 344 -16.58 -9.79 21.53
N ALA A 345 -17.55 -8.92 21.21
CA ALA A 345 -18.74 -8.78 22.02
C ALA A 345 -19.45 -10.14 22.00
N GLU A 346 -19.13 -10.97 22.99
CA GLU A 346 -19.87 -12.18 23.29
C GLU A 346 -21.30 -11.77 23.66
N HIS A 347 -22.24 -12.22 22.83
CA HIS A 347 -23.62 -12.55 23.18
C HIS A 347 -24.34 -11.67 24.22
N ALA A 348 -25.24 -10.81 23.73
CA ALA A 348 -26.56 -10.69 24.35
C ALA A 348 -27.52 -11.67 23.66
N ALA A 349 -27.38 -12.96 24.00
CA ALA A 349 -28.46 -13.92 23.95
C ALA A 349 -28.88 -14.16 25.41
N GLY A 350 -30.04 -13.63 25.79
CA GLY A 350 -30.63 -13.84 27.12
C GLY A 350 -31.39 -12.61 27.63
N GLU A 351 -32.62 -12.42 27.16
CA GLU A 351 -33.86 -12.62 27.94
C GLU A 351 -35.08 -12.59 27.01
#